data_AF-A0A9D5K2P7-F1
#
_entry.id   AF-A0A9D5K2P7-F1
#
_cell.length_a   1.000
_cell.length_b   1.000
_cell.length_c   1.000
_cell.angle_alpha   90.00
_cell.angle_beta   90.00
_cell.angle_gamma   90.00
#
_symmetry.space_group_name_H-M   'P 1'
#
loop_
_entity.id
_entity.type
_entity.pdbx_description
1 polymer ?
#
loop_
_entity_poly.entity_id
_entity_poly.type
_entity_poly.pdbx_seq_one_letter_code
_entity_poly.pdbx_strand_id
1 'polypeptide(L)'
;MRVQTVVAHVMLAAGVSMAAAQVSGSEGTRNGVEDRAVSPCLRMLGAIQRQSQSIERGRDRLTALLRVAGESDRETIEEYGTSLSERMERLQTSYADLAEELRSMSEQEIEISCGTYRARLVSLRDRIHAEVVNLKRFESKMRDKIATTKRLARALRITDDMLVKATRISTRTGEGEDAFPGLRRAYELQENAKQALAAGRAEAAMRMTLKARDILGRTLDESLDDQDIEHVRRHAKAVYERTEQAVERLSQEIDTERNPKAARMIEVAENDLAKARELIRKRPYIAIRHVEHARRVIHEMRRFHRRSNHCEERIVRLEERIEHAQDIVDQADDEKAVEVLTRAEEHYVAGVELCETGESKKATVQLDIAAKLTARAVELAKDITRGDKAMAREIRKTGYIVKKAESVATSDEEKRLVAQSRELIAEAKERIDQPRVSLKLLDKATDLAFRVIARAQRSNPDASTGSLEQ
;
A
#
# COMPACT_ATOMS: atom_id res chain seq x y z
N MET A 1 29.90 3.97 -29.57
CA MET A 1 29.98 2.49 -29.59
C MET A 1 29.66 1.81 -28.23
N ARG A 2 28.87 2.42 -27.32
CA ARG A 2 28.48 1.82 -26.02
C ARG A 2 27.04 1.26 -25.97
N VAL A 3 26.28 1.37 -27.06
CA VAL A 3 24.85 0.98 -27.10
C VAL A 3 24.65 -0.47 -27.57
N GLN A 4 25.61 -1.07 -28.29
CA GLN A 4 25.49 -2.44 -28.79
C GLN A 4 25.73 -3.52 -27.71
N THR A 5 26.47 -3.21 -26.64
CA THR A 5 26.76 -4.19 -25.56
C THR A 5 25.55 -4.43 -24.65
N VAL A 6 24.65 -3.45 -24.53
CA VAL A 6 23.42 -3.55 -23.70
C VAL A 6 22.36 -4.43 -24.38
N VAL A 7 22.27 -4.40 -25.70
CA VAL A 7 21.28 -5.21 -26.46
C VAL A 7 21.62 -6.70 -26.41
N ALA A 8 22.91 -7.06 -26.41
CA ALA A 8 23.35 -8.45 -26.28
C ALA A 8 23.03 -9.06 -24.90
N HIS A 9 23.13 -8.26 -23.82
CA HIS A 9 22.80 -8.72 -22.46
C HIS A 9 21.29 -8.93 -22.24
N VAL A 10 20.44 -8.12 -22.88
CA VAL A 10 18.98 -8.29 -22.79
C VAL A 10 18.50 -9.55 -23.53
N MET A 11 19.15 -9.94 -24.64
CA MET A 11 18.78 -11.15 -25.38
C MET A 11 19.20 -12.45 -24.68
N LEU A 12 20.37 -12.48 -24.01
CA LEU A 12 20.78 -13.62 -23.17
C LEU A 12 19.86 -13.81 -21.96
N ALA A 13 19.40 -12.72 -21.32
CA ALA A 13 18.44 -12.79 -20.21
C ALA A 13 17.04 -13.28 -20.65
N ALA A 14 16.61 -12.94 -21.88
CA ALA A 14 15.33 -13.40 -22.44
C ALA A 14 15.34 -14.90 -22.78
N GLY A 15 16.47 -15.44 -23.27
CA GLY A 15 16.63 -16.87 -23.54
C GLY A 15 16.55 -17.74 -22.28
N VAL A 16 17.12 -17.27 -21.16
CA VAL A 16 17.07 -17.97 -19.87
C VAL A 16 15.68 -17.88 -19.21
N SER A 17 14.95 -16.77 -19.39
CA SER A 17 13.58 -16.61 -18.86
C SER A 17 12.53 -17.44 -19.59
N MET A 18 12.60 -17.59 -20.92
CA MET A 18 11.63 -18.41 -21.66
C MET A 18 11.78 -19.92 -21.37
N ALA A 19 13.00 -20.41 -21.16
CA ALA A 19 13.24 -21.80 -20.76
C ALA A 19 12.78 -22.10 -19.32
N ALA A 20 12.75 -21.10 -18.43
CA ALA A 20 12.30 -21.25 -17.05
C ALA A 20 10.76 -21.33 -16.92
N ALA A 21 10.01 -20.74 -17.85
CA ALA A 21 8.55 -20.84 -17.87
C ALA A 21 8.07 -22.29 -18.10
N GLN A 22 8.87 -23.12 -18.78
CA GLN A 22 8.55 -24.54 -18.97
C GLN A 22 8.78 -25.39 -17.71
N VAL A 23 9.68 -24.98 -16.80
CA VAL A 23 9.94 -25.69 -15.52
C VAL A 23 9.09 -25.10 -14.37
N SER A 24 8.74 -23.81 -14.42
CA SER A 24 7.92 -23.13 -13.40
C SER A 24 6.40 -23.23 -13.64
N GLY A 25 5.97 -23.75 -14.80
CA GLY A 25 4.56 -23.86 -15.18
C GLY A 25 3.77 -25.01 -14.53
N SER A 26 4.39 -25.84 -13.69
CA SER A 26 3.74 -27.01 -13.07
C SER A 26 3.28 -26.79 -11.61
N GLU A 27 3.51 -25.61 -11.02
CA GLU A 27 2.97 -25.27 -9.69
C GLU A 27 1.50 -24.83 -9.82
N GLY A 28 0.57 -25.77 -10.04
CA GLY A 28 -0.84 -25.40 -10.20
C GLY A 28 -1.91 -26.49 -10.17
N THR A 29 -1.56 -27.77 -10.08
CA THR A 29 -2.54 -28.86 -9.90
C THR A 29 -2.02 -29.88 -8.91
N ARG A 30 -2.34 -29.69 -7.63
CA ARG A 30 -2.31 -30.73 -6.59
C ARG A 30 -3.45 -31.73 -6.87
N ASN A 31 -3.34 -32.48 -7.95
CA ASN A 31 -4.01 -33.76 -8.08
C ASN A 31 -2.91 -34.81 -7.98
N GLY A 32 -3.13 -35.87 -7.21
CA GLY A 32 -2.16 -36.90 -6.81
C GLY A 32 -1.51 -37.69 -7.95
N VAL A 33 -0.78 -37.00 -8.82
CA VAL A 33 0.27 -37.55 -9.65
C VAL A 33 1.45 -37.73 -8.72
N GLU A 34 1.85 -38.99 -8.54
CA GLU A 34 3.05 -39.41 -7.81
C GLU A 34 4.15 -38.37 -7.96
N ASP A 35 4.64 -37.87 -6.81
CA ASP A 35 5.84 -37.03 -6.70
C ASP A 35 6.99 -37.79 -7.37
N ARG A 36 7.12 -37.64 -8.70
CA ARG A 36 8.31 -38.07 -9.43
C ARG A 36 9.44 -37.34 -8.76
N ALA A 37 10.25 -38.09 -8.01
CA ALA A 37 11.24 -37.55 -7.09
C ALA A 37 12.17 -36.61 -7.84
N VAL A 38 11.83 -35.32 -7.83
CA VAL A 38 12.64 -34.31 -8.52
C VAL A 38 14.01 -34.35 -7.86
N SER A 39 15.02 -34.69 -8.67
CA SER A 39 16.40 -34.87 -8.22
C SER A 39 16.79 -33.71 -7.30
N PRO A 40 17.39 -33.97 -6.12
CA PRO A 40 17.80 -32.94 -5.17
C PRO A 40 18.60 -31.80 -5.81
N CYS A 41 19.39 -32.10 -6.85
CA CYS A 41 20.15 -31.13 -7.61
C CYS A 41 19.25 -30.14 -8.39
N LEU A 42 18.14 -30.58 -9.00
CA LEU A 42 17.19 -29.72 -9.69
C LEU A 42 16.44 -28.80 -8.72
N ARG A 43 16.08 -29.30 -7.53
CA ARG A 43 15.48 -28.47 -6.46
C ARG A 43 16.42 -27.36 -6.00
N MET A 44 17.72 -27.65 -5.91
CA MET A 44 18.74 -26.66 -5.58
C MET A 44 18.90 -25.59 -6.67
N LEU A 45 18.92 -25.97 -7.95
CA LEU A 45 18.94 -25.01 -9.06
C LEU A 45 17.73 -24.08 -9.01
N GLY A 46 16.52 -24.60 -8.78
CA GLY A 46 15.32 -23.77 -8.63
C GLY A 46 15.40 -22.81 -7.43
N ALA A 47 16.01 -23.24 -6.32
CA ALA A 47 16.26 -22.36 -5.17
C ALA A 47 17.25 -21.24 -5.51
N ILE A 48 18.34 -21.56 -6.20
CA ILE A 48 19.34 -20.59 -6.68
C ILE A 48 18.68 -19.56 -7.61
N GLN A 49 17.88 -20.01 -8.58
CA GLN A 49 17.19 -19.13 -9.52
C GLN A 49 16.26 -18.14 -8.80
N ARG A 50 15.46 -18.61 -7.84
CA ARG A 50 14.60 -17.73 -7.03
C ARG A 50 15.40 -16.71 -6.23
N GLN A 51 16.57 -17.09 -5.72
CA GLN A 51 17.45 -16.16 -5.01
C GLN A 51 18.06 -15.12 -5.96
N SER A 52 18.49 -15.50 -7.16
CA SER A 52 18.95 -14.57 -8.19
C SER A 52 17.89 -13.54 -8.57
N GLN A 53 16.64 -13.98 -8.80
CA GLN A 53 15.51 -13.06 -9.03
C GLN A 53 15.27 -12.12 -7.84
N SER A 54 15.51 -12.58 -6.60
CA SER A 54 15.40 -11.72 -5.43
C SER A 54 16.48 -10.62 -5.40
N ILE A 55 17.65 -10.86 -5.99
CA ILE A 55 18.71 -9.85 -6.11
C ILE A 55 18.35 -8.83 -7.19
N GLU A 56 17.83 -9.26 -8.34
CA GLU A 56 17.35 -8.38 -9.40
C GLU A 56 16.27 -7.42 -8.87
N ARG A 57 15.25 -7.96 -8.18
CA ARG A 57 14.23 -7.13 -7.51
C ARG A 57 14.83 -6.20 -6.47
N GLY A 58 15.89 -6.63 -5.78
CA GLY A 58 16.60 -5.78 -4.83
C GLY A 58 17.36 -4.64 -5.52
N ARG A 59 17.93 -4.87 -6.71
CA ARG A 59 18.55 -3.83 -7.54
C ARG A 59 17.55 -2.79 -7.98
N ASP A 60 16.35 -3.21 -8.42
CA ASP A 60 15.27 -2.27 -8.78
C ASP A 60 14.89 -1.39 -7.57
N ARG A 61 14.90 -1.96 -6.36
CA ARG A 61 14.66 -1.19 -5.12
C ARG A 61 15.81 -0.23 -4.83
N LEU A 62 17.07 -0.57 -5.09
CA LEU A 62 18.20 0.38 -4.99
C LEU A 62 18.04 1.53 -5.99
N THR A 63 17.65 1.25 -7.23
CA THR A 63 17.36 2.29 -8.24
C THR A 63 16.21 3.20 -7.79
N ALA A 64 15.19 2.66 -7.13
CA ALA A 64 14.14 3.47 -6.53
C ALA A 64 14.66 4.36 -5.38
N LEU A 65 15.62 3.88 -4.59
CA LEU A 65 16.26 4.68 -3.53
C LEU A 65 17.08 5.84 -4.11
N LEU A 66 17.77 5.67 -5.25
CA LEU A 66 18.53 6.75 -5.90
C LEU A 66 17.68 7.98 -6.20
N ARG A 67 16.41 7.78 -6.60
CA ARG A 67 15.48 8.87 -6.91
C ARG A 67 15.17 9.76 -5.72
N VAL A 68 15.23 9.21 -4.50
CA VAL A 68 14.86 9.90 -3.27
C VAL A 68 16.04 10.19 -2.34
N ALA A 69 17.22 9.66 -2.64
CA ALA A 69 18.46 9.87 -1.92
C ALA A 69 19.03 11.28 -2.20
N GLY A 70 19.68 11.86 -1.19
CA GLY A 70 20.51 13.07 -1.36
C GLY A 70 21.79 12.73 -2.14
N GLU A 71 22.51 13.76 -2.58
CA GLU A 71 23.67 13.61 -3.47
C GLU A 71 24.77 12.68 -2.89
N SER A 72 25.14 12.88 -1.62
CA SER A 72 26.12 12.02 -0.95
C SER A 72 25.66 10.57 -0.76
N ASP A 73 24.35 10.34 -0.62
CA ASP A 73 23.79 9.00 -0.51
C ASP A 73 23.67 8.31 -1.87
N ARG A 74 23.51 9.08 -2.96
CA ARG A 74 23.44 8.55 -4.33
C ARG A 74 24.75 7.89 -4.73
N GLU A 75 25.87 8.56 -4.51
CA GLU A 75 27.20 8.02 -4.80
C GLU A 75 27.41 6.65 -4.10
N THR A 76 27.12 6.56 -2.81
CA THR A 76 27.23 5.29 -2.06
C THR A 76 26.31 4.19 -2.62
N ILE A 77 25.10 4.53 -3.04
CA ILE A 77 24.15 3.56 -3.63
C ILE A 77 24.62 3.12 -5.03
N GLU A 78 25.17 4.03 -5.83
CA GLU A 78 25.70 3.75 -7.17
C GLU A 78 26.94 2.86 -7.12
N GLU A 79 27.88 3.16 -6.21
CA GLU A 79 29.06 2.33 -5.96
C GLU A 79 28.67 0.91 -5.55
N TYR A 80 27.76 0.79 -4.57
CA TYR A 80 27.26 -0.52 -4.13
C TYR A 80 26.50 -1.25 -5.25
N GLY A 81 25.67 -0.54 -6.02
CA GLY A 81 24.90 -1.10 -7.12
C GLY A 81 25.78 -1.61 -8.27
N THR A 82 26.87 -0.89 -8.58
CA THR A 82 27.86 -1.31 -9.57
C THR A 82 28.61 -2.55 -9.08
N SER A 83 29.13 -2.50 -7.84
CA SER A 83 29.84 -3.62 -7.22
C SER A 83 28.97 -4.88 -7.10
N LEU A 84 27.68 -4.73 -6.79
CA LEU A 84 26.71 -5.82 -6.74
C LEU A 84 26.45 -6.39 -8.14
N SER A 85 26.33 -5.54 -9.17
CA SER A 85 26.10 -5.99 -10.55
C SER A 85 27.26 -6.83 -11.05
N GLU A 86 28.51 -6.42 -10.80
CA GLU A 86 29.70 -7.19 -11.16
C GLU A 86 29.75 -8.56 -10.44
N ARG A 87 29.44 -8.60 -9.13
CA ARG A 87 29.38 -9.88 -8.39
C ARG A 87 28.27 -10.78 -8.91
N MET A 88 27.12 -10.20 -9.25
CA MET A 88 25.98 -10.94 -9.77
C MET A 88 26.23 -11.52 -11.15
N GLU A 89 26.87 -10.78 -12.03
CA GLU A 89 27.26 -11.27 -13.35
C GLU A 89 28.14 -12.53 -13.21
N ARG A 90 29.16 -12.50 -12.33
CA ARG A 90 30.00 -13.67 -12.06
C ARG A 90 29.23 -14.88 -11.52
N LEU A 91 28.26 -14.64 -10.62
CA LEU A 91 27.41 -15.70 -10.06
C LEU A 91 26.41 -16.24 -11.08
N GLN A 92 25.88 -15.39 -11.95
CA GLN A 92 24.97 -15.78 -13.03
C GLN A 92 25.69 -16.60 -14.09
N THR A 93 26.93 -16.23 -14.47
CA THR A 93 27.77 -17.07 -15.35
C THR A 93 28.03 -18.42 -14.70
N SER A 94 28.45 -18.45 -13.43
CA SER A 94 28.68 -19.71 -12.69
C SER A 94 27.42 -20.59 -12.61
N TYR A 95 26.24 -19.96 -12.50
CA TYR A 95 24.95 -20.66 -12.52
C TYR A 95 24.61 -21.20 -13.91
N ALA A 96 24.80 -20.39 -14.96
CA ALA A 96 24.53 -20.77 -16.33
C ALA A 96 25.40 -21.97 -16.75
N ASP A 97 26.70 -21.92 -16.45
CA ASP A 97 27.64 -23.01 -16.72
C ASP A 97 27.18 -24.32 -16.04
N LEU A 98 26.87 -24.25 -14.73
CA LEU A 98 26.36 -25.41 -13.97
C LEU A 98 25.01 -25.93 -14.48
N ALA A 99 24.12 -25.03 -14.89
CA ALA A 99 22.81 -25.41 -15.41
C ALA A 99 22.92 -26.06 -16.80
N GLU A 100 23.84 -25.59 -17.64
CA GLU A 100 24.11 -26.17 -18.95
C GLU A 100 24.80 -27.53 -18.82
N GLU A 101 25.82 -27.65 -17.96
CA GLU A 101 26.45 -28.92 -17.61
C GLU A 101 25.38 -29.95 -17.19
N LEU A 102 24.50 -29.60 -16.24
CA LEU A 102 23.45 -30.50 -15.77
C LEU A 102 22.36 -30.81 -16.80
N ARG A 103 22.04 -29.88 -17.72
CA ARG A 103 21.04 -30.12 -18.79
C ARG A 103 21.55 -31.04 -19.89
N SER A 104 22.87 -31.07 -20.11
CA SER A 104 23.49 -31.96 -21.08
C SER A 104 23.52 -33.42 -20.63
N MET A 105 23.26 -33.68 -19.36
CA MET A 105 23.27 -35.01 -18.75
C MET A 105 21.87 -35.64 -18.75
N SER A 106 21.82 -36.94 -18.98
CA SER A 106 20.59 -37.74 -18.80
C SER A 106 20.18 -37.80 -17.32
N GLU A 107 18.90 -38.10 -17.04
CA GLU A 107 18.38 -38.18 -15.65
C GLU A 107 19.18 -39.17 -14.79
N GLN A 108 19.59 -40.31 -15.34
CA GLN A 108 20.41 -41.32 -14.66
C GLN A 108 21.82 -40.80 -14.35
N GLU A 109 22.45 -40.07 -15.28
CA GLU A 109 23.76 -39.47 -15.06
C GLU A 109 23.72 -38.35 -14.01
N ILE A 110 22.63 -37.57 -14.00
CA ILE A 110 22.38 -36.56 -12.96
C ILE A 110 22.27 -37.24 -11.60
N GLU A 111 21.56 -38.36 -11.48
CA GLU A 111 21.39 -39.07 -10.21
C GLU A 111 22.72 -39.61 -9.68
N ILE A 112 23.53 -40.22 -10.54
CA ILE A 112 24.87 -40.73 -10.20
C ILE A 112 25.82 -39.58 -9.85
N SER A 113 25.76 -38.47 -10.61
CA SER A 113 26.71 -37.36 -10.47
C SER A 113 26.25 -36.29 -9.47
N CYS A 114 25.03 -36.37 -8.94
CA CYS A 114 24.50 -35.37 -8.02
C CYS A 114 25.36 -35.26 -6.75
N GLY A 115 26.04 -36.34 -6.33
CA GLY A 115 27.04 -36.27 -5.26
C GLY A 115 28.17 -35.27 -5.54
N THR A 116 28.68 -35.24 -6.77
CA THR A 116 29.78 -34.37 -7.21
C THR A 116 29.30 -32.93 -7.42
N TYR A 117 28.14 -32.74 -8.05
CA TYR A 117 27.59 -31.40 -8.31
C TYR A 117 27.01 -30.73 -7.07
N ARG A 118 26.56 -31.51 -6.08
CA ARG A 118 25.98 -30.98 -4.84
C ARG A 118 26.92 -30.01 -4.14
N ALA A 119 28.21 -30.30 -4.04
CA ALA A 119 29.17 -29.40 -3.40
C ALA A 119 29.26 -28.04 -4.14
N ARG A 120 29.32 -28.05 -5.47
CA ARG A 120 29.33 -26.84 -6.31
C ARG A 120 28.02 -26.06 -6.18
N LEU A 121 26.87 -26.74 -6.24
CA LEU A 121 25.54 -26.13 -6.10
C LEU A 121 25.33 -25.54 -4.69
N VAL A 122 25.77 -26.23 -3.63
CA VAL A 122 25.70 -25.71 -2.25
C VAL A 122 26.55 -24.45 -2.15
N SER A 123 27.78 -24.49 -2.64
CA SER A 123 28.67 -23.32 -2.62
C SER A 123 28.10 -22.13 -3.39
N LEU A 124 27.52 -22.36 -4.57
CA LEU A 124 26.87 -21.30 -5.36
C LEU A 124 25.65 -20.73 -4.65
N ARG A 125 24.77 -21.58 -4.13
CA ARG A 125 23.60 -21.19 -3.33
C ARG A 125 24.02 -20.33 -2.14
N ASP A 126 25.05 -20.74 -1.40
CA ASP A 126 25.48 -20.05 -0.19
C ASP A 126 26.08 -18.67 -0.51
N ARG A 127 26.84 -18.55 -1.62
CA ARG A 127 27.32 -17.25 -2.12
C ARG A 127 26.19 -16.32 -2.53
N ILE A 128 25.22 -16.81 -3.31
CA ILE A 128 24.06 -16.00 -3.71
C ILE A 128 23.22 -15.62 -2.49
N HIS A 129 23.02 -16.54 -1.55
CA HIS A 129 22.33 -16.24 -0.30
C HIS A 129 23.04 -15.15 0.51
N ALA A 130 24.37 -15.19 0.62
CA ALA A 130 25.16 -14.16 1.28
C ALA A 130 24.97 -12.78 0.61
N GLU A 131 24.97 -12.71 -0.73
CA GLU A 131 24.69 -11.47 -1.46
C GLU A 131 23.26 -10.96 -1.23
N VAL A 132 22.24 -11.84 -1.20
CA VAL A 132 20.87 -11.45 -0.83
C VAL A 132 20.83 -10.82 0.56
N VAL A 133 21.52 -11.42 1.54
CA VAL A 133 21.57 -10.92 2.92
C VAL A 133 22.29 -9.58 2.99
N ASN A 134 23.43 -9.43 2.31
CA ASN A 134 24.18 -8.18 2.25
C ASN A 134 23.37 -7.06 1.60
N LEU A 135 22.68 -7.36 0.50
CA LEU A 135 21.79 -6.42 -0.20
C LEU A 135 20.65 -5.95 0.71
N LYS A 136 19.98 -6.88 1.41
CA LYS A 136 18.91 -6.52 2.35
C LYS A 136 19.40 -5.64 3.49
N ARG A 137 20.59 -5.95 4.05
CA ARG A 137 21.21 -5.14 5.11
C ARG A 137 21.55 -3.74 4.61
N PHE A 138 22.17 -3.63 3.44
CA PHE A 138 22.50 -2.35 2.83
C PHE A 138 21.24 -1.53 2.52
N GLU A 139 20.23 -2.17 1.91
CA GLU A 139 18.93 -1.56 1.61
C GLU A 139 18.24 -1.01 2.87
N SER A 140 18.21 -1.79 3.95
CA SER A 140 17.66 -1.33 5.24
C SER A 140 18.42 -0.12 5.77
N LYS A 141 19.75 -0.19 5.81
CA LYS A 141 20.62 0.90 6.27
C LYS A 141 20.38 2.19 5.48
N MET A 142 20.27 2.10 4.15
CA MET A 142 20.03 3.27 3.30
C MET A 142 18.61 3.82 3.45
N ARG A 143 17.59 2.96 3.59
CA ARG A 143 16.22 3.41 3.89
C ARG A 143 16.15 4.17 5.21
N ASP A 144 16.81 3.67 6.25
CA ASP A 144 16.84 4.31 7.56
C ASP A 144 17.57 5.65 7.51
N LYS A 145 18.70 5.73 6.79
CA LYS A 145 19.45 6.98 6.57
C LYS A 145 18.60 8.02 5.83
N ILE A 146 17.98 7.65 4.70
CA ILE A 146 17.10 8.53 3.91
C ILE A 146 15.89 8.99 4.74
N ALA A 147 15.25 8.08 5.48
CA ALA A 147 14.12 8.41 6.34
C ALA A 147 14.53 9.40 7.44
N THR A 148 15.71 9.21 8.04
CA THR A 148 16.27 10.11 9.05
C THR A 148 16.54 11.50 8.46
N THR A 149 17.20 11.57 7.30
CA THR A 149 17.45 12.83 6.58
C THR A 149 16.15 13.55 6.23
N LYS A 150 15.13 12.84 5.76
CA LYS A 150 13.80 13.43 5.46
C LYS A 150 13.11 13.99 6.71
N ARG A 151 13.13 13.24 7.83
CA ARG A 151 12.57 13.69 9.11
C ARG A 151 13.29 14.93 9.62
N LEU A 152 14.61 14.95 9.53
CA LEU A 152 15.44 16.08 9.92
C LEU A 152 15.21 17.31 9.02
N ALA A 153 15.14 17.13 7.70
CA ALA A 153 14.81 18.21 6.78
C ALA A 153 13.41 18.81 7.04
N ARG A 154 12.45 17.98 7.48
CA ARG A 154 11.15 18.48 7.96
C ARG A 154 11.28 19.24 9.28
N ALA A 155 12.08 18.75 10.22
CA ALA A 155 12.33 19.43 11.48
C ALA A 155 13.01 20.80 11.27
N LEU A 156 13.99 20.89 10.37
CA LEU A 156 14.65 22.14 9.98
C LEU A 156 13.61 23.14 9.45
N ARG A 157 12.81 22.75 8.44
CA ARG A 157 11.75 23.61 7.87
C ARG A 157 10.76 24.12 8.90
N ILE A 158 10.27 23.25 9.79
CA ILE A 158 9.36 23.66 10.87
C ILE A 158 10.04 24.70 11.77
N THR A 159 11.33 24.54 12.05
CA THR A 159 12.07 25.48 12.90
C THR A 159 12.29 26.81 12.19
N ASP A 160 12.59 26.80 10.88
CA ASP A 160 12.68 28.02 10.07
C ASP A 160 11.35 28.78 10.07
N ASP A 161 10.22 28.08 9.88
CA ASP A 161 8.88 28.69 9.96
C ASP A 161 8.60 29.30 11.34
N MET A 162 9.05 28.62 12.41
CA MET A 162 8.92 29.13 13.77
C MET A 162 9.81 30.36 14.00
N LEU A 163 11.04 30.38 13.48
CA LEU A 163 11.93 31.54 13.56
C LEU A 163 11.31 32.76 12.87
N VAL A 164 10.78 32.59 11.65
CA VAL A 164 10.11 33.67 10.91
C VAL A 164 8.90 34.20 11.69
N LYS A 165 8.09 33.31 12.28
CA LYS A 165 6.95 33.72 13.12
C LYS A 165 7.42 34.46 14.37
N ALA A 166 8.45 33.97 15.03
CA ALA A 166 8.98 34.58 16.24
C ALA A 166 9.54 35.99 15.97
N THR A 167 10.27 36.17 14.88
CA THR A 167 10.73 37.49 14.45
C THR A 167 9.55 38.44 14.21
N ARG A 168 8.48 37.99 13.55
CA ARG A 168 7.28 38.83 13.32
C ARG A 168 6.60 39.23 14.63
N ILE A 169 6.47 38.31 15.58
CA ILE A 169 5.87 38.58 16.89
C ILE A 169 6.72 39.64 17.62
N SER A 170 8.03 39.40 17.73
CA SER A 170 8.97 40.32 18.38
C SER A 170 8.98 41.72 17.74
N THR A 171 8.88 41.83 16.41
CA THR A 171 8.76 43.15 15.75
C THR A 171 7.43 43.85 16.02
N ARG A 172 6.35 43.10 16.28
CA ARG A 172 5.01 43.65 16.50
C ARG A 172 4.82 44.11 17.95
N THR A 173 5.39 43.41 18.92
CA THR A 173 5.27 43.74 20.35
C THR A 173 6.16 44.91 20.76
N GLY A 174 7.11 45.33 19.92
CA GLY A 174 8.06 46.40 20.25
C GLY A 174 9.20 45.95 21.16
N GLU A 175 9.15 44.72 21.69
CA GLU A 175 10.20 44.05 22.47
C GLU A 175 11.31 43.47 21.58
N GLY A 176 11.48 44.06 20.40
CA GLY A 176 12.49 43.68 19.42
C GLY A 176 13.89 43.64 20.01
N GLU A 177 14.23 44.63 20.83
CA GLU A 177 15.59 44.81 21.37
C GLU A 177 16.00 43.68 22.32
N ASP A 178 15.09 43.22 23.19
CA ASP A 178 15.38 42.16 24.18
C ASP A 178 15.35 40.76 23.56
N ALA A 179 14.48 40.53 22.58
CA ALA A 179 14.34 39.23 21.92
C ALA A 179 15.44 38.96 20.87
N PHE A 180 16.01 40.02 20.27
CA PHE A 180 16.90 39.91 19.12
C PHE A 180 18.15 39.04 19.36
N PRO A 181 18.86 39.12 20.51
CA PRO A 181 20.02 38.27 20.75
C PRO A 181 19.69 36.78 20.76
N GLY A 182 18.55 36.41 21.36
CA GLY A 182 18.06 35.03 21.40
C GLY A 182 17.68 34.51 20.02
N LEU A 183 16.90 35.30 19.26
CA LEU A 183 16.51 34.97 17.89
C LEU A 183 17.72 34.83 16.97
N ARG A 184 18.69 35.75 17.05
CA ARG A 184 19.93 35.70 16.26
C ARG A 184 20.70 34.40 16.54
N ARG A 185 20.89 34.05 17.81
CA ARG A 185 21.59 32.81 18.19
C ARG A 185 20.85 31.56 17.71
N ALA A 186 19.52 31.56 17.76
CA ALA A 186 18.71 30.46 17.24
C ALA A 186 18.85 30.34 15.71
N TYR A 187 18.86 31.46 14.97
CA TYR A 187 19.17 31.49 13.54
C TYR A 187 20.55 30.94 13.22
N GLU A 188 21.59 31.37 13.93
CA GLU A 188 22.97 30.90 13.72
C GLU A 188 23.08 29.39 13.94
N LEU A 189 22.47 28.85 15.00
CA LEU A 189 22.43 27.40 15.24
C LEU A 189 21.66 26.64 14.15
N GLN A 190 20.58 27.23 13.65
CA GLN A 190 19.76 26.63 12.60
C GLN A 190 20.50 26.61 11.24
N GLU A 191 21.23 27.67 10.89
CA GLU A 191 22.09 27.69 9.70
C GLU A 191 23.24 26.68 9.82
N ASN A 192 23.87 26.60 10.99
CA ASN A 192 24.88 25.56 11.28
C ASN A 192 24.28 24.15 11.16
N ALA A 193 23.01 23.96 11.56
CA ALA A 193 22.32 22.68 11.41
C ALA A 193 22.09 22.31 9.93
N LYS A 194 21.74 23.29 9.08
CA LYS A 194 21.60 23.09 7.62
C LYS A 194 22.94 22.70 6.99
N GLN A 195 24.01 23.40 7.35
CA GLN A 195 25.37 23.08 6.89
C GLN A 195 25.81 21.68 7.35
N ALA A 196 25.54 21.32 8.60
CA ALA A 196 25.82 19.98 9.12
C ALA A 196 25.04 18.89 8.38
N LEU A 197 23.78 19.14 8.00
CA LEU A 197 22.98 18.21 7.21
C LEU A 197 23.54 18.06 5.79
N ALA A 198 23.88 19.16 5.13
CA ALA A 198 24.52 19.14 3.81
C ALA A 198 25.84 18.34 3.82
N ALA A 199 26.60 18.45 4.91
CA ALA A 199 27.81 17.66 5.14
C ALA A 199 27.54 16.20 5.59
N GLY A 200 26.30 15.71 5.56
CA GLY A 200 25.95 14.33 5.95
C GLY A 200 25.97 14.03 7.45
N ARG A 201 26.15 15.04 8.32
CA ARG A 201 26.23 14.90 9.79
C ARG A 201 24.85 15.07 10.44
N ALA A 202 23.94 14.13 10.16
CA ALA A 202 22.54 14.20 10.60
C ALA A 202 22.36 14.35 12.12
N GLU A 203 23.14 13.65 12.94
CA GLU A 203 23.04 13.76 14.41
C GLU A 203 23.46 15.13 14.94
N ALA A 204 24.50 15.73 14.36
CA ALA A 204 24.93 17.08 14.72
C ALA A 204 23.86 18.11 14.33
N ALA A 205 23.34 18.00 13.11
CA ALA A 205 22.24 18.84 12.62
C ALA A 205 20.98 18.74 13.51
N MET A 206 20.59 17.53 13.92
CA MET A 206 19.46 17.33 14.82
C MET A 206 19.68 18.00 16.18
N ARG A 207 20.87 17.81 16.79
CA ARG A 207 21.21 18.44 18.07
C ARG A 207 21.19 19.97 17.99
N MET A 208 21.72 20.54 16.91
CA MET A 208 21.70 21.99 16.69
C MET A 208 20.28 22.52 16.48
N THR A 209 19.46 21.82 15.69
CA THR A 209 18.04 22.17 15.47
C THR A 209 17.24 22.16 16.77
N LEU A 210 17.44 21.15 17.62
CA LEU A 210 16.78 21.08 18.93
C LEU A 210 17.23 22.22 19.85
N LYS A 211 18.53 22.52 19.92
CA LYS A 211 19.04 23.66 20.69
C LYS A 211 18.49 25.00 20.18
N ALA A 212 18.39 25.17 18.86
CA ALA A 212 17.79 26.37 18.27
C ALA A 212 16.33 26.54 18.71
N ARG A 213 15.55 25.45 18.72
CA ARG A 213 14.17 25.45 19.22
C ARG A 213 14.07 25.76 20.71
N ASP A 214 14.98 25.23 21.53
CA ASP A 214 14.98 25.49 22.98
C ASP A 214 15.24 26.97 23.28
N ILE A 215 16.17 27.59 22.55
CA ILE A 215 16.44 29.03 22.65
C ILE A 215 15.23 29.82 22.15
N LEU A 216 14.69 29.45 20.98
CA LEU A 216 13.51 30.08 20.40
C LEU A 216 12.31 30.05 21.36
N GLY A 217 12.08 28.93 22.03
CA GLY A 217 11.01 28.78 23.01
C GLY A 217 11.17 29.74 24.21
N ARG A 218 12.37 29.81 24.79
CA ARG A 218 12.65 30.74 25.90
C ARG A 218 12.51 32.20 25.47
N THR A 219 13.07 32.56 24.32
CA THR A 219 12.97 33.93 23.79
C THR A 219 11.52 34.31 23.53
N LEU A 220 10.73 33.42 22.93
CA LEU A 220 9.30 33.68 22.74
C LEU A 220 8.55 33.82 24.07
N ASP A 221 8.82 32.95 25.05
CA ASP A 221 8.17 33.04 26.37
C ASP A 221 8.48 34.36 27.08
N GLU A 222 9.67 34.93 26.85
CA GLU A 222 10.09 36.24 27.39
C GLU A 222 9.51 37.43 26.60
N SER A 223 9.13 37.25 25.34
CA SER A 223 8.65 38.33 24.43
C SER A 223 7.12 38.36 24.21
N LEU A 224 6.37 37.58 24.97
CA LEU A 224 4.91 37.51 24.85
C LEU A 224 4.28 38.42 25.89
N ASP A 225 3.54 39.42 25.41
CA ASP A 225 2.78 40.32 26.28
C ASP A 225 1.52 39.64 26.85
N ASP A 226 0.92 40.27 27.87
CA ASP A 226 -0.31 39.78 28.51
C ASP A 226 -1.49 39.66 27.51
N GLN A 227 -1.51 40.47 26.44
CA GLN A 227 -2.59 40.45 25.45
C GLN A 227 -2.50 39.23 24.54
N ASP A 228 -1.30 38.84 24.13
CA ASP A 228 -1.03 37.64 23.37
C ASP A 228 -1.29 36.38 24.20
N ILE A 229 -0.89 36.37 25.47
CA ILE A 229 -1.23 35.30 26.41
C ILE A 229 -2.77 35.18 26.56
N GLU A 230 -3.48 36.30 26.66
CA GLU A 230 -4.95 36.30 26.75
C GLU A 230 -5.62 35.81 25.46
N HIS A 231 -5.07 36.17 24.28
CA HIS A 231 -5.55 35.63 23.01
C HIS A 231 -5.35 34.11 22.93
N VAL A 232 -4.18 33.59 23.32
CA VAL A 232 -3.91 32.15 23.35
C VAL A 232 -4.80 31.46 24.38
N ARG A 233 -5.07 32.07 25.52
CA ARG A 233 -6.00 31.57 26.55
C ARG A 233 -7.42 31.44 26.00
N ARG A 234 -7.93 32.47 25.31
CA ARG A 234 -9.25 32.42 24.63
C ARG A 234 -9.29 31.31 23.57
N HIS A 235 -8.23 31.17 22.77
CA HIS A 235 -8.13 30.09 21.79
C HIS A 235 -8.11 28.71 22.45
N ALA A 236 -7.28 28.52 23.49
CA ALA A 236 -7.18 27.27 24.24
C ALA A 236 -8.54 26.85 24.82
N LYS A 237 -9.27 27.81 25.40
CA LYS A 237 -10.63 27.60 25.91
C LYS A 237 -11.60 27.18 24.80
N ALA A 238 -11.62 27.88 23.67
CA ALA A 238 -12.50 27.55 22.55
C ALA A 238 -12.21 26.16 21.95
N VAL A 239 -10.94 25.76 21.84
CA VAL A 239 -10.56 24.42 21.34
C VAL A 239 -10.88 23.34 22.37
N TYR A 240 -10.68 23.61 23.66
CA TYR A 240 -11.10 22.73 24.75
C TYR A 240 -12.60 22.44 24.68
N GLU A 241 -13.45 23.47 24.65
CA GLU A 241 -14.92 23.33 24.63
C GLU A 241 -15.40 22.51 23.43
N ARG A 242 -14.84 22.77 22.23
CA ARG A 242 -15.17 21.98 21.03
C ARG A 242 -14.74 20.52 21.14
N THR A 243 -13.62 20.26 21.80
CA THR A 243 -13.07 18.91 21.96
C THR A 243 -13.83 18.14 23.04
N GLU A 244 -14.19 18.80 24.14
CA GLU A 244 -15.06 18.28 25.19
C GLU A 244 -16.42 17.85 24.64
N GLN A 245 -17.09 18.74 23.88
CA GLN A 245 -18.34 18.38 23.18
C GLN A 245 -18.16 17.20 22.22
N ALA A 246 -16.99 17.08 21.59
CA ALA A 246 -16.72 15.96 20.68
C ALA A 246 -16.48 14.65 21.44
N VAL A 247 -15.88 14.68 22.63
CA VAL A 247 -15.76 13.51 23.53
C VAL A 247 -17.15 13.10 23.98
N GLU A 248 -17.95 14.05 24.49
CA GLU A 248 -19.29 13.79 25.02
C GLU A 248 -20.23 13.17 23.98
N ARG A 249 -20.25 13.69 22.74
CA ARG A 249 -21.02 13.06 21.67
C ARG A 249 -20.54 11.64 21.37
N LEU A 250 -19.22 11.43 21.39
CA LEU A 250 -18.69 10.11 21.07
C LEU A 250 -18.90 9.09 22.19
N SER A 251 -18.90 9.51 23.46
CA SER A 251 -19.18 8.64 24.59
C SER A 251 -20.65 8.22 24.62
N GLN A 252 -21.55 9.05 24.07
CA GLN A 252 -22.97 8.68 23.87
C GLN A 252 -23.17 7.72 22.68
N GLU A 253 -22.38 7.87 21.61
CA GLU A 253 -22.47 6.99 20.42
C GLU A 253 -21.86 5.61 20.64
N ILE A 254 -20.85 5.49 21.52
CA ILE A 254 -20.09 4.26 21.71
C ILE A 254 -20.54 3.55 22.98
N ASP A 255 -21.03 2.32 22.82
CA ASP A 255 -21.22 1.40 23.93
C ASP A 255 -19.85 0.97 24.51
N THR A 256 -19.51 1.52 25.67
CA THR A 256 -18.25 1.26 26.37
C THR A 256 -18.18 -0.13 26.99
N GLU A 257 -19.32 -0.78 27.26
CA GLU A 257 -19.37 -2.13 27.83
C GLU A 257 -18.97 -3.16 26.79
N ARG A 258 -19.48 -3.00 25.55
CA ARG A 258 -19.11 -3.84 24.41
C ARG A 258 -17.69 -3.59 23.91
N ASN A 259 -17.10 -2.44 24.25
CA ASN A 259 -15.81 -2.02 23.70
C ASN A 259 -14.82 -1.49 24.75
N PRO A 260 -14.11 -2.37 25.48
CA PRO A 260 -13.20 -1.97 26.57
C PRO A 260 -11.97 -1.20 26.08
N LYS A 261 -11.66 -1.26 24.79
CA LYS A 261 -10.60 -0.44 24.20
C LYS A 261 -11.07 1.00 23.96
N ALA A 262 -12.30 1.17 23.45
CA ALA A 262 -12.88 2.49 23.28
C ALA A 262 -13.09 3.18 24.64
N ALA A 263 -13.55 2.43 25.65
CA ALA A 263 -13.65 2.92 27.03
C ALA A 263 -12.32 3.51 27.55
N ARG A 264 -11.21 2.78 27.40
CA ARG A 264 -9.86 3.27 27.76
C ARG A 264 -9.43 4.50 26.97
N MET A 265 -9.83 4.61 25.69
CA MET A 265 -9.54 5.79 24.88
C MET A 265 -10.35 7.01 25.32
N ILE A 266 -11.61 6.84 25.71
CA ILE A 266 -12.44 7.92 26.31
C ILE A 266 -11.77 8.41 27.59
N GLU A 267 -11.42 7.49 28.48
CA GLU A 267 -10.76 7.81 29.75
C GLU A 267 -9.45 8.60 29.54
N VAL A 268 -8.61 8.20 28.58
CA VAL A 268 -7.39 8.94 28.24
C VAL A 268 -7.72 10.35 27.72
N ALA A 269 -8.72 10.49 26.84
CA ALA A 269 -9.12 11.77 26.31
C ALA A 269 -9.69 12.70 27.41
N GLU A 270 -10.51 12.17 28.32
CA GLU A 270 -11.07 12.88 29.47
C GLU A 270 -9.97 13.32 30.45
N ASN A 271 -9.02 12.44 30.74
CA ASN A 271 -7.87 12.76 31.59
C ASN A 271 -7.01 13.90 30.99
N ASP A 272 -6.81 13.92 29.68
CA ASP A 272 -6.11 15.02 29.02
C ASP A 272 -6.92 16.31 28.98
N LEU A 273 -8.24 16.23 28.80
CA LEU A 273 -9.11 17.41 28.92
C LEU A 273 -9.09 17.97 30.35
N ALA A 274 -9.13 17.13 31.38
CA ALA A 274 -9.01 17.57 32.78
C ALA A 274 -7.70 18.33 33.03
N LYS A 275 -6.57 17.79 32.57
CA LYS A 275 -5.26 18.48 32.63
C LYS A 275 -5.28 19.79 31.85
N ALA A 276 -5.87 19.80 30.66
CA ALA A 276 -6.00 21.02 29.87
C ALA A 276 -6.79 22.10 30.62
N ARG A 277 -7.92 21.73 31.25
CA ARG A 277 -8.77 22.64 32.01
C ARG A 277 -8.02 23.36 33.14
N GLU A 278 -7.20 22.64 33.88
CA GLU A 278 -6.35 23.20 34.94
C GLU A 278 -5.28 24.16 34.38
N LEU A 279 -4.75 23.84 33.20
CA LEU A 279 -3.65 24.56 32.57
C LEU A 279 -4.10 25.76 31.73
N ILE A 280 -5.36 25.87 31.29
CA ILE A 280 -5.83 26.98 30.43
C ILE A 280 -5.48 28.35 31.02
N ARG A 281 -5.66 28.52 32.33
CA ARG A 281 -5.39 29.81 32.99
C ARG A 281 -3.90 30.08 33.15
N LYS A 282 -3.14 29.06 33.56
CA LYS A 282 -1.74 29.18 33.98
C LYS A 282 -0.74 29.06 32.83
N ARG A 283 -0.98 28.12 31.91
CA ARG A 283 -0.08 27.72 30.82
C ARG A 283 -0.90 27.34 29.57
N PRO A 284 -1.53 28.31 28.89
CA PRO A 284 -2.50 28.04 27.82
C PRO A 284 -1.90 27.26 26.63
N TYR A 285 -0.60 27.43 26.34
CA TYR A 285 0.09 26.65 25.31
C TYR A 285 0.19 25.15 25.63
N ILE A 286 0.44 24.81 26.91
CA ILE A 286 0.48 23.41 27.35
C ILE A 286 -0.93 22.83 27.35
N ALA A 287 -1.93 23.62 27.74
CA ALA A 287 -3.33 23.21 27.65
C ALA A 287 -3.72 22.82 26.21
N ILE A 288 -3.36 23.64 25.21
CA ILE A 288 -3.63 23.32 23.79
C ILE A 288 -3.02 21.97 23.40
N ARG A 289 -1.80 21.64 23.84
CA ARG A 289 -1.17 20.34 23.53
C ARG A 289 -1.95 19.15 24.10
N HIS A 290 -2.47 19.26 25.32
CA HIS A 290 -3.33 18.23 25.91
C HIS A 290 -4.64 18.11 25.13
N VAL A 291 -5.27 19.23 24.76
CA VAL A 291 -6.49 19.22 23.93
C VAL A 291 -6.24 18.58 22.56
N GLU A 292 -5.12 18.88 21.91
CA GLU A 292 -4.73 18.24 20.63
C GLU A 292 -4.47 16.74 20.78
N HIS A 293 -3.89 16.32 21.91
CA HIS A 293 -3.73 14.90 22.21
C HIS A 293 -5.07 14.21 22.38
N ALA A 294 -5.97 14.75 23.22
CA ALA A 294 -7.34 14.25 23.37
C ALA A 294 -8.05 14.17 22.01
N ARG A 295 -7.92 15.21 21.17
CA ARG A 295 -8.51 15.22 19.82
C ARG A 295 -7.97 14.12 18.91
N ARG A 296 -6.67 13.81 18.98
CA ARG A 296 -6.09 12.66 18.24
C ARG A 296 -6.67 11.34 18.70
N VAL A 297 -6.82 11.16 20.02
CA VAL A 297 -7.45 9.97 20.61
C VAL A 297 -8.90 9.84 20.13
N ILE A 298 -9.68 10.92 20.14
CA ILE A 298 -11.06 10.94 19.60
C ILE A 298 -11.08 10.54 18.11
N HIS A 299 -10.17 11.06 17.30
CA HIS A 299 -10.10 10.71 15.87
C HIS A 299 -9.75 9.23 15.65
N GLU A 300 -8.84 8.68 16.45
CA GLU A 300 -8.52 7.25 16.42
C GLU A 300 -9.72 6.41 16.85
N MET A 301 -10.42 6.83 17.90
CA MET A 301 -11.62 6.18 18.40
C MET A 301 -12.75 6.17 17.36
N ARG A 302 -13.03 7.31 16.70
CA ARG A 302 -13.98 7.38 15.56
C ARG A 302 -13.63 6.39 14.46
N ARG A 303 -12.34 6.30 14.09
CA ARG A 303 -11.88 5.35 13.07
C ARG A 303 -12.06 3.91 13.54
N PHE A 304 -11.85 3.65 14.82
CA PHE A 304 -12.04 2.33 15.40
C PHE A 304 -13.52 1.93 15.45
N HIS A 305 -14.39 2.79 15.95
CA HIS A 305 -15.84 2.56 15.98
C HIS A 305 -16.41 2.32 14.59
N ARG A 306 -16.06 3.14 13.59
CA ARG A 306 -16.45 2.90 12.18
C ARG A 306 -16.01 1.54 11.65
N ARG A 307 -14.81 1.07 12.03
CA ARG A 307 -14.33 -0.26 11.63
C ARG A 307 -15.10 -1.38 12.33
N SER A 308 -15.51 -1.17 13.58
CA SER A 308 -16.34 -2.12 14.34
C SER A 308 -17.71 -2.27 13.68
N ASN A 309 -18.42 -1.16 13.46
CA ASN A 309 -19.73 -1.17 12.82
C ASN A 309 -19.65 -1.76 11.40
N HIS A 310 -18.57 -1.43 10.67
CA HIS A 310 -18.34 -2.04 9.35
C HIS A 310 -18.09 -3.55 9.42
N CYS A 311 -17.54 -4.07 10.52
CA CYS A 311 -17.44 -5.52 10.70
C CYS A 311 -18.81 -6.14 10.91
N GLU A 312 -19.64 -5.57 11.78
CA GLU A 312 -21.00 -6.06 12.06
C GLU A 312 -21.85 -6.08 10.78
N GLU A 313 -21.84 -4.98 10.02
CA GLU A 313 -22.53 -4.93 8.71
C GLU A 313 -22.00 -5.98 7.72
N ARG A 314 -20.69 -6.28 7.79
CA ARG A 314 -20.08 -7.28 6.92
C ARG A 314 -20.42 -8.70 7.33
N ILE A 315 -20.57 -8.97 8.63
CA ILE A 315 -20.99 -10.27 9.15
C ILE A 315 -22.37 -10.59 8.59
N VAL A 316 -23.35 -9.69 8.77
CA VAL A 316 -24.72 -9.87 8.26
C VAL A 316 -24.75 -10.13 6.76
N ARG A 317 -24.05 -9.29 5.97
CA ARG A 317 -24.02 -9.47 4.50
C ARG A 317 -23.30 -10.75 4.06
N LEU A 318 -22.33 -11.23 4.84
CA LEU A 318 -21.59 -12.43 4.50
C LEU A 318 -22.36 -13.69 4.89
N GLU A 319 -23.09 -13.65 6.01
CA GLU A 319 -24.02 -14.68 6.45
C GLU A 319 -25.05 -14.98 5.35
N GLU A 320 -25.79 -13.95 4.91
CA GLU A 320 -26.76 -14.05 3.79
C GLU A 320 -26.12 -14.64 2.52
N ARG A 321 -24.86 -14.33 2.26
CA ARG A 321 -24.13 -14.83 1.09
C ARG A 321 -23.67 -16.27 1.24
N ILE A 322 -23.36 -16.71 2.46
CA ILE A 322 -23.01 -18.10 2.75
C ILE A 322 -24.25 -18.97 2.64
N GLU A 323 -25.38 -18.54 3.23
CA GLU A 323 -26.67 -19.23 3.09
C GLU A 323 -27.06 -19.40 1.62
N HIS A 324 -27.01 -18.32 0.83
CA HIS A 324 -27.31 -18.41 -0.60
C HIS A 324 -26.30 -19.28 -1.39
N ALA A 325 -25.03 -19.29 -0.98
CA ALA A 325 -24.03 -20.15 -1.59
C ALA A 325 -24.29 -21.63 -1.29
N GLN A 326 -24.77 -21.94 -0.09
CA GLN A 326 -25.14 -23.28 0.33
C GLN A 326 -26.26 -23.84 -0.53
N ASP A 327 -27.34 -23.07 -0.75
CA ASP A 327 -28.43 -23.47 -1.66
C ASP A 327 -27.93 -23.85 -3.06
N ILE A 328 -26.94 -23.11 -3.59
CA ILE A 328 -26.36 -23.36 -4.91
C ILE A 328 -25.49 -24.61 -4.90
N VAL A 329 -24.65 -24.76 -3.87
CA VAL A 329 -23.71 -25.88 -3.76
C VAL A 329 -24.46 -27.20 -3.56
N ASP A 330 -25.49 -27.20 -2.71
CA ASP A 330 -26.32 -28.37 -2.43
C ASP A 330 -27.09 -28.84 -3.67
N GLN A 331 -27.52 -27.90 -4.54
CA GLN A 331 -28.16 -28.23 -5.81
C GLN A 331 -27.21 -28.82 -6.87
N ALA A 332 -25.91 -28.51 -6.79
CA ALA A 332 -24.93 -28.90 -7.79
C ALA A 332 -24.29 -30.27 -7.54
N ASP A 333 -24.36 -30.79 -6.30
CA ASP A 333 -23.77 -32.06 -5.87
C ASP A 333 -22.26 -32.17 -6.18
N ASP A 334 -21.52 -31.06 -6.07
CA ASP A 334 -20.06 -31.00 -6.27
C ASP A 334 -19.32 -31.05 -4.92
N GLU A 335 -18.72 -32.20 -4.61
CA GLU A 335 -17.95 -32.42 -3.37
C GLU A 335 -16.85 -31.38 -3.13
N LYS A 336 -16.20 -30.88 -4.18
CA LYS A 336 -15.15 -29.85 -4.04
C LYS A 336 -15.74 -28.49 -3.72
N ALA A 337 -16.92 -28.18 -4.27
CA ALA A 337 -17.63 -26.96 -3.93
C ALA A 337 -18.05 -26.97 -2.45
N VAL A 338 -18.51 -28.13 -1.95
CA VAL A 338 -18.83 -28.35 -0.53
C VAL A 338 -17.59 -28.12 0.35
N GLU A 339 -16.45 -28.77 0.06
CA GLU A 339 -15.22 -28.61 0.85
C GLU A 339 -14.76 -27.14 0.93
N VAL A 340 -14.84 -26.40 -0.18
CA VAL A 340 -14.48 -24.99 -0.23
C VAL A 340 -15.45 -24.12 0.57
N LEU A 341 -16.75 -24.43 0.55
CA LEU A 341 -17.75 -23.70 1.32
C LEU A 341 -17.59 -23.94 2.83
N THR A 342 -17.34 -25.18 3.26
CA THR A 342 -17.06 -25.50 4.68
C THR A 342 -15.86 -24.72 5.20
N ARG A 343 -14.77 -24.62 4.42
CA ARG A 343 -13.63 -23.75 4.81
C ARG A 343 -14.02 -22.27 4.87
N ALA A 344 -14.93 -21.82 4.02
CA ALA A 344 -15.43 -20.45 4.07
C ALA A 344 -16.20 -20.19 5.38
N GLU A 345 -17.02 -21.13 5.83
CA GLU A 345 -17.76 -21.10 7.10
C GLU A 345 -16.82 -21.08 8.30
N GLU A 346 -15.78 -21.93 8.31
CA GLU A 346 -14.74 -21.92 9.37
C GLU A 346 -14.10 -20.53 9.51
N HIS A 347 -13.75 -19.91 8.37
CA HIS A 347 -13.20 -18.54 8.34
C HIS A 347 -14.23 -17.48 8.73
N TYR A 348 -15.52 -17.69 8.42
CA TYR A 348 -16.60 -16.81 8.83
C TYR A 348 -16.77 -16.83 10.35
N VAL A 349 -16.90 -18.02 10.96
CA VAL A 349 -17.01 -18.21 12.41
C VAL A 349 -15.82 -17.59 13.14
N ALA A 350 -14.60 -17.88 12.71
CA ALA A 350 -13.40 -17.26 13.27
C ALA A 350 -13.42 -15.72 13.11
N GLY A 351 -13.97 -15.21 12.00
CA GLY A 351 -14.15 -13.78 11.77
C GLY A 351 -15.14 -13.12 12.73
N VAL A 352 -16.26 -13.80 13.02
CA VAL A 352 -17.29 -13.36 13.98
C VAL A 352 -16.70 -13.28 15.39
N GLU A 353 -16.06 -14.36 15.87
CA GLU A 353 -15.41 -14.40 17.20
C GLU A 353 -14.36 -13.28 17.36
N LEU A 354 -13.56 -13.02 16.32
CA LEU A 354 -12.57 -11.94 16.33
C LEU A 354 -13.21 -10.55 16.35
N CYS A 355 -14.42 -10.38 15.83
CA CYS A 355 -15.15 -9.12 15.94
C CYS A 355 -15.79 -8.92 17.32
N GLU A 356 -16.32 -9.99 17.92
CA GLU A 356 -16.81 -9.97 19.30
C GLU A 356 -15.70 -9.63 20.31
N THR A 357 -14.49 -10.12 20.07
CA THR A 357 -13.30 -9.81 20.91
C THR A 357 -12.64 -8.46 20.59
N GLY A 358 -13.18 -7.69 19.64
CA GLY A 358 -12.69 -6.36 19.27
C GLY A 358 -11.41 -6.36 18.41
N GLU A 359 -10.98 -7.51 17.89
CA GLU A 359 -9.83 -7.67 17.00
C GLU A 359 -10.16 -7.36 15.51
N SER A 360 -10.89 -6.26 15.27
CA SER A 360 -11.46 -5.86 13.96
C SER A 360 -10.54 -6.01 12.74
N LYS A 361 -9.24 -5.75 12.88
CA LYS A 361 -8.28 -5.92 11.76
C LYS A 361 -8.11 -7.39 11.35
N LYS A 362 -7.96 -8.29 12.33
CA LYS A 362 -7.80 -9.73 12.06
C LYS A 362 -9.12 -10.31 11.59
N ALA A 363 -10.23 -9.90 12.21
CA ALA A 363 -11.57 -10.27 11.77
C ALA A 363 -11.82 -9.89 10.30
N THR A 364 -11.45 -8.66 9.90
CA THR A 364 -11.57 -8.21 8.50
C THR A 364 -10.84 -9.16 7.53
N VAL A 365 -9.65 -9.65 7.90
CA VAL A 365 -8.89 -10.59 7.07
C VAL A 365 -9.61 -11.94 6.98
N GLN A 366 -10.14 -12.47 8.08
CA GLN A 366 -10.89 -13.72 8.08
C GLN A 366 -12.17 -13.61 7.25
N LEU A 367 -12.95 -12.55 7.43
CA LEU A 367 -14.16 -12.28 6.65
C LEU A 367 -13.86 -12.06 5.16
N ASP A 368 -12.70 -11.47 4.80
CA ASP A 368 -12.26 -11.36 3.39
C ASP A 368 -11.91 -12.73 2.79
N ILE A 369 -11.32 -13.63 3.57
CA ILE A 369 -11.01 -15.01 3.14
C ILE A 369 -12.32 -15.78 2.95
N ALA A 370 -13.21 -15.76 3.94
CA ALA A 370 -14.53 -16.36 3.87
C ALA A 370 -15.28 -15.88 2.62
N ALA A 371 -15.42 -14.56 2.41
CA ALA A 371 -16.10 -14.01 1.24
C ALA A 371 -15.52 -14.46 -0.12
N LYS A 372 -14.21 -14.70 -0.19
CA LYS A 372 -13.54 -15.22 -1.41
C LYS A 372 -13.78 -16.71 -1.60
N LEU A 373 -13.72 -17.49 -0.52
CA LEU A 373 -13.98 -18.92 -0.57
C LEU A 373 -15.45 -19.21 -0.88
N THR A 374 -16.40 -18.49 -0.26
CA THR A 374 -17.84 -18.56 -0.60
C THR A 374 -18.06 -18.29 -2.09
N ALA A 375 -17.46 -17.22 -2.63
CA ALA A 375 -17.55 -16.93 -4.06
C ALA A 375 -16.93 -18.04 -4.93
N ARG A 376 -15.82 -18.65 -4.47
CA ARG A 376 -15.16 -19.75 -5.18
C ARG A 376 -15.98 -21.04 -5.17
N ALA A 377 -16.66 -21.35 -4.06
CA ALA A 377 -17.55 -22.50 -3.96
C ALA A 377 -18.70 -22.39 -4.95
N VAL A 378 -19.36 -21.22 -5.01
CA VAL A 378 -20.42 -20.93 -6.00
C VAL A 378 -19.92 -21.06 -7.43
N GLU A 379 -18.69 -20.64 -7.71
CA GLU A 379 -18.09 -20.80 -9.04
C GLU A 379 -17.84 -22.27 -9.42
N LEU A 380 -17.42 -23.11 -8.46
CA LEU A 380 -17.23 -24.53 -8.69
C LEU A 380 -18.58 -25.21 -8.95
N ALA A 381 -19.55 -24.97 -8.07
CA ALA A 381 -20.91 -25.51 -8.19
C ALA A 381 -21.61 -25.14 -9.51
N LYS A 382 -21.33 -23.95 -10.06
CA LYS A 382 -21.87 -23.49 -11.35
C LYS A 382 -20.99 -23.83 -12.55
N ASP A 383 -19.90 -24.57 -12.35
CA ASP A 383 -18.85 -24.86 -13.34
C ASP A 383 -18.37 -23.60 -14.10
N ILE A 384 -18.25 -22.47 -13.39
CA ILE A 384 -17.84 -21.19 -13.98
C ILE A 384 -16.33 -21.25 -14.27
N THR A 385 -16.00 -21.32 -15.56
CA THR A 385 -14.63 -21.37 -16.03
C THR A 385 -13.94 -20.00 -15.92
N ARG A 386 -12.61 -19.99 -16.04
CA ARG A 386 -11.86 -18.72 -16.18
C ARG A 386 -12.29 -17.93 -17.42
N GLY A 387 -12.74 -18.62 -18.48
CA GLY A 387 -13.27 -18.02 -19.69
C GLY A 387 -14.54 -17.23 -19.41
N ASP A 388 -15.47 -17.82 -18.67
CA ASP A 388 -16.75 -17.19 -18.31
C ASP A 388 -16.54 -15.92 -17.47
N LYS A 389 -15.55 -15.94 -16.55
CA LYS A 389 -15.18 -14.73 -15.78
C LYS A 389 -14.57 -13.64 -16.63
N ALA A 390 -13.79 -14.00 -17.64
CA ALA A 390 -13.27 -13.02 -18.59
C ALA A 390 -14.42 -12.41 -19.39
N MET A 391 -15.35 -13.26 -19.86
CA MET A 391 -16.53 -12.82 -20.58
C MET A 391 -17.45 -11.92 -19.74
N ALA A 392 -17.77 -12.32 -18.51
CA ALA A 392 -18.57 -11.52 -17.58
C ALA A 392 -17.92 -10.16 -17.23
N ARG A 393 -16.57 -10.06 -17.31
CA ARG A 393 -15.87 -8.78 -17.18
C ARG A 393 -16.02 -7.92 -18.42
N GLU A 394 -15.91 -8.49 -19.62
CA GLU A 394 -16.16 -7.76 -20.87
C GLU A 394 -17.63 -7.29 -20.96
N ILE A 395 -18.59 -8.16 -20.64
CA ILE A 395 -20.03 -7.80 -20.54
C ILE A 395 -20.23 -6.59 -19.64
N ARG A 396 -19.59 -6.57 -18.45
CA ARG A 396 -19.68 -5.44 -17.51
C ARG A 396 -19.05 -4.16 -18.06
N LYS A 397 -17.88 -4.24 -18.69
CA LYS A 397 -17.23 -3.08 -19.33
C LYS A 397 -18.11 -2.49 -20.42
N THR A 398 -18.63 -3.32 -21.31
CA THR A 398 -19.57 -2.89 -22.37
C THR A 398 -20.84 -2.30 -21.76
N GLY A 399 -21.36 -2.88 -20.68
CA GLY A 399 -22.49 -2.32 -19.92
C GLY A 399 -22.25 -0.91 -19.38
N TYR A 400 -21.05 -0.61 -18.87
CA TYR A 400 -20.68 0.75 -18.46
C TYR A 400 -20.66 1.73 -19.64
N ILE A 401 -20.13 1.31 -20.80
CA ILE A 401 -20.10 2.13 -22.01
C ILE A 401 -21.53 2.43 -22.49
N VAL A 402 -22.40 1.42 -22.50
CA VAL A 402 -23.82 1.59 -22.88
C VAL A 402 -24.56 2.50 -21.90
N LYS A 403 -24.30 2.37 -20.58
CA LYS A 403 -24.88 3.27 -19.57
C LYS A 403 -24.42 4.72 -19.76
N LYS A 404 -23.17 4.94 -20.18
CA LYS A 404 -22.69 6.27 -20.56
C LYS A 404 -23.39 6.79 -21.82
N ALA A 405 -23.54 5.96 -22.85
CA ALA A 405 -24.28 6.32 -24.06
C ALA A 405 -25.74 6.68 -23.76
N GLU A 406 -26.40 5.96 -22.85
CA GLU A 406 -27.75 6.26 -22.38
C GLU A 406 -27.84 7.65 -21.74
N SER A 407 -26.87 8.03 -20.90
CA SER A 407 -26.87 9.33 -20.23
C SER A 407 -26.71 10.54 -21.17
N VAL A 408 -26.24 10.32 -22.39
CA VAL A 408 -26.02 11.37 -23.40
C VAL A 408 -26.98 11.28 -24.60
N ALA A 409 -27.81 10.25 -24.66
CA ALA A 409 -28.78 10.06 -25.74
C ALA A 409 -29.94 11.06 -25.60
N THR A 410 -30.12 11.93 -26.59
CA THR A 410 -31.15 12.98 -26.56
C THR A 410 -32.26 12.74 -27.56
N SER A 411 -31.92 12.21 -28.74
CA SER A 411 -32.86 11.90 -29.82
C SER A 411 -33.48 10.49 -29.68
N ASP A 412 -34.64 10.29 -30.29
CA ASP A 412 -35.30 8.97 -30.28
C ASP A 412 -34.52 7.91 -31.05
N GLU A 413 -33.79 8.30 -32.09
CA GLU A 413 -32.88 7.40 -32.81
C GLU A 413 -31.74 6.92 -31.88
N GLU A 414 -31.11 7.83 -31.13
CA GLU A 414 -30.05 7.47 -30.16
C GLU A 414 -30.58 6.56 -29.05
N LYS A 415 -31.77 6.84 -28.51
CA LYS A 415 -32.41 5.97 -27.51
C LYS A 415 -32.67 4.57 -28.07
N ARG A 416 -33.11 4.47 -29.33
CA ARG A 416 -33.30 3.17 -30.01
C ARG A 416 -31.98 2.40 -30.15
N LEU A 417 -30.89 3.08 -30.48
CA LEU A 417 -29.55 2.45 -30.56
C LEU A 417 -29.07 1.96 -29.18
N VAL A 418 -29.28 2.73 -28.12
CA VAL A 418 -28.97 2.30 -26.74
C VAL A 418 -29.80 1.09 -26.33
N ALA A 419 -31.10 1.07 -26.65
CA ALA A 419 -31.95 -0.09 -26.40
C ALA A 419 -31.44 -1.34 -27.14
N GLN A 420 -31.07 -1.20 -28.41
CA GLN A 420 -30.47 -2.27 -29.19
C GLN A 420 -29.13 -2.76 -28.59
N SER A 421 -28.27 -1.86 -28.10
CA SER A 421 -27.05 -2.24 -27.39
C SER A 421 -27.34 -3.05 -26.12
N ARG A 422 -28.40 -2.72 -25.38
CA ARG A 422 -28.81 -3.48 -24.18
C ARG A 422 -29.30 -4.88 -24.53
N GLU A 423 -30.08 -5.02 -25.59
CA GLU A 423 -30.53 -6.32 -26.09
C GLU A 423 -29.33 -7.18 -26.50
N LEU A 424 -28.35 -6.62 -27.22
CA LEU A 424 -27.12 -7.33 -27.58
C LEU A 424 -26.29 -7.76 -26.37
N ILE A 425 -26.22 -6.94 -25.31
CA ILE A 425 -25.57 -7.33 -24.05
C ILE A 425 -26.34 -8.48 -23.38
N ALA A 426 -27.67 -8.45 -23.39
CA ALA A 426 -28.50 -9.51 -22.84
C ALA A 426 -28.30 -10.82 -23.61
N GLU A 427 -28.32 -10.78 -24.94
CA GLU A 427 -28.04 -11.94 -25.80
C GLU A 427 -26.61 -12.47 -25.59
N ALA A 428 -25.62 -11.59 -25.44
CA ALA A 428 -24.24 -11.99 -25.12
C ALA A 428 -24.14 -12.67 -23.73
N LYS A 429 -24.98 -12.27 -22.77
CA LYS A 429 -25.04 -12.89 -21.45
C LYS A 429 -25.65 -14.29 -21.50
N GLU A 430 -26.63 -14.51 -22.36
CA GLU A 430 -27.24 -15.83 -22.58
C GLU A 430 -26.29 -16.81 -23.26
N ARG A 431 -25.32 -16.32 -24.05
CA ARG A 431 -24.33 -17.12 -24.79
C ARG A 431 -22.93 -17.09 -24.18
N ILE A 432 -22.83 -16.94 -22.86
CA ILE A 432 -21.55 -16.75 -22.18
C ILE A 432 -20.58 -17.93 -22.39
N ASP A 433 -21.14 -19.13 -22.57
CA ASP A 433 -20.51 -20.41 -22.92
C ASP A 433 -19.93 -20.45 -24.35
N GLN A 434 -20.28 -19.48 -25.19
CA GLN A 434 -19.76 -19.32 -26.56
C GLN A 434 -18.94 -18.03 -26.70
N PRO A 435 -17.70 -17.96 -26.17
CA PRO A 435 -16.91 -16.73 -26.07
C PRO A 435 -16.79 -15.93 -27.37
N ARG A 436 -16.60 -16.62 -28.50
CA ARG A 436 -16.45 -15.96 -29.82
C ARG A 436 -17.73 -15.28 -30.29
N VAL A 437 -18.90 -15.85 -29.99
CA VAL A 437 -20.20 -15.28 -30.36
C VAL A 437 -20.50 -14.09 -29.46
N SER A 438 -20.30 -14.26 -28.15
CA SER A 438 -20.52 -13.21 -27.16
C SER A 438 -19.62 -11.99 -27.38
N LEU A 439 -18.33 -12.18 -27.68
CA LEU A 439 -17.45 -11.06 -28.01
C LEU A 439 -17.93 -10.27 -29.24
N LYS A 440 -18.40 -10.95 -30.30
CA LYS A 440 -18.96 -10.26 -31.48
C LYS A 440 -20.21 -9.45 -31.16
N LEU A 441 -21.08 -9.97 -30.29
CA LEU A 441 -22.27 -9.25 -29.82
C LEU A 441 -21.87 -8.02 -28.98
N LEU A 442 -20.88 -8.16 -28.10
CA LEU A 442 -20.35 -7.05 -27.29
C LEU A 442 -19.63 -5.98 -28.12
N ASP A 443 -18.86 -6.37 -29.14
CA ASP A 443 -18.23 -5.45 -30.08
C ASP A 443 -19.31 -4.62 -30.81
N LYS A 444 -20.35 -5.28 -31.31
CA LYS A 444 -21.48 -4.61 -31.95
C LYS A 444 -22.23 -3.68 -30.99
N ALA A 445 -22.47 -4.12 -29.75
CA ALA A 445 -23.12 -3.29 -28.72
C ALA A 445 -22.28 -2.04 -28.40
N THR A 446 -20.96 -2.20 -28.34
CA THR A 446 -19.98 -1.14 -28.09
C THR A 446 -19.93 -0.14 -29.24
N ASP A 447 -19.93 -0.60 -30.49
CA ASP A 447 -19.97 0.26 -31.69
C ASP A 447 -21.23 1.13 -31.73
N LEU A 448 -22.40 0.55 -31.43
CA LEU A 448 -23.66 1.30 -31.35
C LEU A 448 -23.60 2.36 -30.23
N ALA A 449 -23.06 2.02 -29.06
CA ALA A 449 -22.90 2.95 -27.95
C ALA A 449 -21.93 4.09 -28.30
N PHE A 450 -20.80 3.81 -28.94
CA PHE A 450 -19.85 4.84 -29.36
C PHE A 450 -20.42 5.75 -30.45
N ARG A 451 -21.28 5.26 -31.35
CA ARG A 451 -21.98 6.11 -32.32
C ARG A 451 -22.88 7.14 -31.62
N VAL A 452 -23.61 6.72 -30.59
CA VAL A 452 -24.46 7.62 -29.78
C VAL A 452 -23.59 8.67 -29.08
N ILE A 453 -22.53 8.24 -28.40
CA ILE A 453 -21.61 9.16 -27.71
C ILE A 453 -20.99 10.18 -28.68
N ALA A 454 -20.53 9.73 -29.85
CA ALA A 454 -19.93 10.61 -30.86
C ALA A 454 -20.94 11.62 -31.46
N ARG A 455 -22.20 11.20 -31.68
CA ARG A 455 -23.27 12.11 -32.16
C ARG A 455 -23.63 13.16 -31.12
N ALA A 456 -23.74 12.76 -29.85
CA ALA A 456 -23.97 13.69 -28.76
C ALA A 456 -22.84 14.73 -28.64
N GLN A 457 -21.58 14.30 -28.77
CA GLN A 457 -20.42 15.21 -28.75
C GLN A 457 -20.40 16.20 -29.92
N ARG A 458 -20.82 15.77 -31.13
CA ARG A 458 -20.92 16.68 -32.29
C ARG A 458 -22.05 17.70 -32.14
N SER A 459 -23.14 17.29 -31.51
CA SER A 459 -24.31 18.14 -31.30
C SER A 459 -24.12 19.15 -30.16
N ASN A 460 -23.13 18.90 -29.28
CA ASN A 460 -22.86 19.74 -28.12
C ASN A 460 -21.34 19.85 -27.84
N PRO A 461 -20.57 20.58 -28.69
CA PRO A 461 -19.11 20.64 -28.60
C PRO A 461 -18.61 21.21 -27.27
N ASP A 462 -19.39 22.10 -26.64
CA ASP A 462 -19.05 22.77 -25.37
C ASP A 462 -19.11 21.85 -24.15
N ALA A 463 -19.76 20.67 -24.25
CA ALA A 463 -19.83 19.71 -23.15
C ALA A 463 -18.56 18.85 -22.99
N SER A 464 -17.65 18.86 -23.97
CA SER A 464 -16.50 17.94 -24.03
C SER A 464 -15.29 18.37 -23.18
N THR A 465 -15.21 19.63 -22.75
CA THR A 465 -14.10 20.18 -21.96
C THR A 465 -14.26 20.02 -20.44
N GLY A 466 -15.48 19.74 -19.94
CA GLY A 466 -15.77 19.73 -18.49
C GLY A 466 -15.61 18.39 -17.76
N SER A 467 -15.42 17.26 -18.45
CA SER A 467 -15.56 15.90 -17.84
C SER A 467 -14.26 15.09 -17.69
N LEU A 468 -13.10 15.60 -18.10
CA LEU A 468 -11.81 14.91 -17.92
C LEU A 468 -11.03 15.38 -16.67
N GLU A 469 -11.55 16.37 -15.93
CA GLU A 469 -10.94 16.88 -14.69
C GLU A 469 -11.60 16.34 -13.39
N GLN A 470 -12.50 15.36 -13.48
CA GLN A 470 -13.03 14.59 -12.35
C GLN A 470 -12.75 13.10 -12.53
#